data_AF-A0AA42AWE0-F1
#
_entry.id   AF-A0AA42AWE0-F1
#
_cell.length_a   1.000
_cell.length_b   1.000
_cell.length_c   1.000
_cell.angle_alpha   90.00
_cell.angle_beta   90.00
_cell.angle_gamma   90.00
#
_symmetry.space_group_name_H-M   'P 1'
#
loop_
_entity.id
_entity.type
_entity.pdbx_description
1 polymer ?
#
loop_
_entity_poly.entity_id
_entity_poly.type
_entity_poly.pdbx_seq_one_letter_code
_entity_poly.pdbx_strand_id
1 'polypeptide(L)'
;MGCVTPLGHEPDEFYNNLLEGVSGISDIESFDCSSFPTRIAGEIKSFSTDGWVAPKLSKRADKFMLYMLTAGKKALADAGITEEVTNELDKTRCGVLIGSGMGGMKVCFLLLWI
;
A
#
# COMPACT_ATOMS: atom_id res chain seq x y z
N MET A 1 -3.41 6.49 12.24
CA MET A 1 -3.27 5.16 11.66
C MET A 1 -3.64 5.20 10.18
N GLY A 2 -3.00 4.40 9.36
CA GLY A 2 -3.30 4.30 7.93
C GLY A 2 -3.02 2.89 7.44
N CYS A 3 -3.90 2.36 6.61
CA CYS A 3 -3.81 0.99 6.11
C CYS A 3 -4.17 0.94 4.62
N VAL A 4 -3.64 -0.05 3.92
CA VAL A 4 -4.02 -0.38 2.54
C VAL A 4 -4.07 -1.89 2.49
N THR A 5 -5.26 -2.46 2.40
CA THR A 5 -5.49 -3.90 2.55
C THR A 5 -6.54 -4.40 1.55
N PRO A 6 -6.64 -5.72 1.32
CA PRO A 6 -7.75 -6.29 0.53
C PRO A 6 -9.13 -6.08 1.18
N LEU A 7 -9.18 -5.78 2.48
CA LEU A 7 -10.40 -5.55 3.26
C LEU A 7 -10.77 -4.07 3.38
N GLY A 8 -10.04 -3.17 2.72
CA GLY A 8 -10.30 -1.74 2.81
C GLY A 8 -9.02 -0.91 2.87
N HIS A 9 -9.15 0.35 2.45
CA HIS A 9 -8.06 1.32 2.40
C HIS A 9 -8.15 2.36 3.51
N GLU A 10 -9.21 2.34 4.30
CA GLU A 10 -9.36 3.18 5.48
C GLU A 10 -9.36 2.33 6.76
N PRO A 11 -8.79 2.84 7.88
CA PRO A 11 -8.74 2.10 9.14
C PRO A 11 -10.10 1.60 9.63
N ASP A 12 -11.13 2.45 9.54
CA ASP A 12 -12.48 2.11 10.00
C ASP A 12 -13.14 1.05 9.13
N GLU A 13 -13.01 1.17 7.80
CA GLU A 13 -13.49 0.18 6.85
C GLU A 13 -12.82 -1.18 7.07
N PHE A 14 -11.48 -1.17 7.18
CA PHE A 14 -10.70 -2.36 7.47
C PHE A 14 -11.16 -3.05 8.76
N TYR A 15 -11.35 -2.27 9.82
CA TYR A 15 -11.75 -2.80 11.12
C TYR A 15 -13.17 -3.36 11.11
N ASN A 16 -14.13 -2.66 10.50
CA ASN A 16 -15.51 -3.12 10.39
C ASN A 16 -15.59 -4.41 9.56
N ASN A 17 -14.92 -4.46 8.41
CA ASN A 17 -14.89 -5.67 7.57
C ASN A 17 -14.24 -6.86 8.29
N LEU A 18 -13.24 -6.60 9.14
CA LEU A 18 -12.65 -7.63 9.98
C LEU A 18 -13.63 -8.16 11.03
N LEU A 19 -14.40 -7.27 11.68
CA LEU A 19 -15.42 -7.65 12.67
C LEU A 19 -16.59 -8.41 12.05
N GLU A 20 -16.98 -8.05 10.83
CA GLU A 20 -18.04 -8.71 10.07
C GLU A 20 -17.61 -10.07 9.48
N GLY A 21 -16.33 -10.42 9.56
CA GLY A 21 -15.80 -11.67 9.01
C GLY A 21 -15.75 -11.68 7.49
N VAL A 22 -15.64 -10.51 6.86
CA VAL A 22 -15.49 -10.39 5.40
C VAL A 22 -14.17 -11.04 4.98
N SER A 23 -14.22 -11.90 3.97
CA SER A 23 -13.02 -12.49 3.39
C SER A 23 -12.43 -11.55 2.34
N GLY A 24 -11.16 -11.19 2.51
CA GLY A 24 -10.38 -10.45 1.51
C GLY A 24 -9.75 -11.34 0.44
N ILE A 25 -10.00 -12.66 0.48
CA ILE A 25 -9.43 -13.63 -0.46
C ILE A 25 -10.41 -13.85 -1.61
N SER A 26 -9.92 -13.67 -2.84
CA SER A 26 -10.66 -13.95 -4.06
C SER A 26 -9.78 -14.66 -5.08
N ASP A 27 -10.36 -15.01 -6.22
CA ASP A 27 -9.58 -15.42 -7.38
C ASP A 27 -8.60 -14.30 -7.79
N ILE A 28 -7.44 -14.71 -8.31
CA ILE A 28 -6.40 -13.84 -8.83
C ILE A 28 -6.89 -13.25 -10.16
N GLU A 29 -7.02 -11.92 -10.22
CA GLU A 29 -7.43 -11.19 -11.43
C GLU A 29 -6.25 -10.43 -12.05
N SER A 30 -5.13 -10.29 -11.33
CA SER A 30 -3.99 -9.50 -11.81
C SER A 30 -3.18 -10.15 -12.95
N PHE A 31 -3.29 -11.47 -13.14
CA PHE A 31 -2.66 -12.22 -14.23
C PHE A 31 -3.39 -13.55 -14.48
N ASP A 32 -3.13 -14.20 -15.63
CA ASP A 32 -3.67 -15.54 -15.91
C ASP A 32 -3.00 -16.61 -15.03
N CYS A 33 -3.77 -17.14 -14.08
CA CYS A 33 -3.33 -18.17 -13.15
C CYS A 33 -3.79 -19.60 -13.53
N SER A 34 -4.27 -19.81 -14.77
CA SER A 34 -4.80 -21.11 -15.24
C SER A 34 -3.79 -22.27 -15.17
N SER A 35 -2.49 -21.98 -15.32
CA SER A 35 -1.40 -22.96 -15.24
C SER A 35 -0.87 -23.20 -13.83
N PHE A 36 -1.30 -22.43 -12.83
CA PHE A 36 -0.78 -22.50 -11.47
C PHE A 36 -1.67 -23.35 -10.55
N PRO A 37 -1.09 -24.05 -9.56
CA PRO A 37 -1.86 -24.83 -8.59
C PRO A 37 -2.67 -23.92 -7.63
N THR A 38 -2.16 -22.73 -7.31
CA THR A 38 -2.84 -21.74 -6.46
C THR A 38 -3.43 -20.63 -7.33
N ARG A 39 -4.72 -20.38 -7.18
CA ARG A 39 -5.49 -19.41 -7.99
C ARG A 39 -6.19 -18.33 -7.17
N ILE A 40 -6.05 -18.39 -5.85
CA ILE A 40 -6.66 -17.45 -4.92
C ILE A 40 -5.58 -16.58 -4.28
N ALA A 41 -5.88 -15.31 -4.03
CA ALA A 41 -5.04 -14.37 -3.33
C ALA A 41 -5.85 -13.26 -2.66
N GLY A 42 -5.25 -12.61 -1.66
CA GLY A 42 -5.75 -11.36 -1.11
C GLY A 42 -5.27 -10.17 -1.93
N GLU A 43 -5.89 -9.94 -3.10
CA GLU A 43 -5.50 -8.82 -3.95
C GLU A 43 -6.06 -7.49 -3.42
N ILE A 44 -5.23 -6.45 -3.42
CA ILE A 44 -5.66 -5.08 -3.13
C ILE A 44 -6.37 -4.56 -4.38
N LYS A 45 -7.70 -4.65 -4.38
CA LYS A 45 -8.55 -4.19 -5.49
C LYS A 45 -8.82 -2.68 -5.39
N SER A 46 -9.04 -2.06 -6.55
CA SER A 46 -9.42 -0.63 -6.67
C SER A 46 -8.46 0.35 -5.98
N PHE A 47 -7.16 0.03 -5.94
CA PHE A 47 -6.16 0.91 -5.35
C PHE A 47 -5.91 2.15 -6.23
N SER A 48 -6.11 3.34 -5.66
CA SER A 48 -5.71 4.62 -6.27
C SER A 48 -4.64 5.31 -5.42
N THR A 49 -3.67 5.91 -6.11
CA THR A 49 -2.64 6.77 -5.51
C THR A 49 -3.00 8.25 -5.54
N ASP A 50 -4.16 8.60 -6.11
CA ASP A 50 -4.53 9.98 -6.37
C ASP A 50 -4.64 10.77 -5.06
N GLY A 51 -4.12 11.99 -5.06
CA GLY A 51 -4.04 12.83 -3.87
C GLY A 51 -2.94 12.44 -2.87
N TRP A 52 -2.46 11.21 -2.88
CA TRP A 52 -1.45 10.73 -1.92
C TRP A 52 -0.04 10.70 -2.49
N VAL A 53 0.14 10.30 -3.74
CA VAL A 53 1.47 10.15 -4.35
C VAL A 53 1.60 11.03 -5.59
N ALA A 54 2.75 11.69 -5.75
CA ALA A 54 3.02 12.51 -6.93
C ALA A 54 2.91 11.66 -8.21
N PRO A 55 2.24 12.15 -9.29
CA PRO A 55 2.02 11.37 -10.52
C PRO A 55 3.30 10.86 -11.20
N LYS A 56 4.41 11.57 -11.00
CA LYS A 56 5.73 11.17 -11.52
C LYS A 56 6.29 9.95 -10.78
N LEU A 57 6.03 9.86 -9.47
CA LEU A 57 6.46 8.75 -8.64
C LEU A 57 5.52 7.55 -8.78
N SER A 58 4.21 7.78 -8.92
CA SER A 58 3.23 6.70 -9.09
C SER A 58 3.51 5.82 -10.32
N LYS A 59 4.08 6.40 -11.38
CA LYS A 59 4.47 5.66 -12.60
C LYS A 59 5.80 4.89 -12.50
N ARG A 60 6.67 5.26 -11.56
CA ARG A 60 8.03 4.69 -11.43
C ARG A 60 8.17 3.70 -10.27
N ALA A 61 7.31 3.84 -9.28
CA ALA A 61 7.31 3.03 -8.07
C ALA A 61 6.64 1.67 -8.31
N ASP A 62 7.14 0.64 -7.65
CA ASP A 62 6.43 -0.62 -7.56
C ASP A 62 5.22 -0.52 -6.61
N LYS A 63 4.23 -1.39 -6.79
CA LYS A 63 2.97 -1.41 -6.03
C LYS A 63 3.21 -1.45 -4.52
N PHE A 64 4.16 -2.25 -4.04
CA PHE A 64 4.46 -2.33 -2.60
C PHE A 64 4.88 -0.97 -2.02
N MET A 65 5.68 -0.20 -2.76
CA MET A 65 6.12 1.13 -2.35
C MET A 65 4.95 2.11 -2.36
N LEU A 66 4.05 2.00 -3.33
CA LEU A 66 2.84 2.82 -3.37
C LEU A 66 1.90 2.53 -2.21
N TYR A 67 1.73 1.26 -1.82
CA TYR A 67 0.94 0.90 -0.64
C TYR A 67 1.53 1.49 0.63
N MET A 68 2.85 1.34 0.82
CA MET A 68 3.54 1.87 2.01
C MET A 68 3.48 3.40 2.07
N LEU A 69 3.70 4.10 0.96
CA LEU A 69 3.62 5.56 0.91
C LEU A 69 2.20 6.06 1.19
N THR A 70 1.20 5.40 0.62
CA THR A 70 -0.21 5.79 0.81
C THR A 70 -0.65 5.55 2.26
N ALA A 71 -0.38 4.36 2.80
CA ALA A 71 -0.68 4.03 4.19
C ALA A 71 0.05 4.96 5.19
N GLY A 72 1.34 5.24 4.94
CA GLY A 72 2.12 6.15 5.78
C GLY A 72 1.59 7.57 5.77
N LYS A 73 1.20 8.11 4.61
CA LYS A 73 0.60 9.45 4.52
C LYS A 73 -0.77 9.53 5.18
N LYS A 74 -1.61 8.50 5.02
CA LYS A 74 -2.88 8.40 5.76
C LYS A 74 -2.64 8.37 7.27
N ALA A 75 -1.61 7.65 7.73
CA ALA A 75 -1.26 7.61 9.14
C ALA A 75 -0.81 8.96 9.70
N LEU A 76 -0.05 9.74 8.92
CA LEU A 76 0.34 11.11 9.28
C LEU A 76 -0.87 12.06 9.33
N ALA A 77 -1.77 11.96 8.33
CA ALA A 77 -3.00 12.74 8.29
C ALA A 77 -3.91 12.45 9.50
N ASP A 78 -4.08 11.18 9.85
CA ASP A 78 -4.85 10.76 11.03
C ASP A 78 -4.20 11.21 12.35
N ALA A 79 -2.87 11.33 12.39
CA ALA A 79 -2.15 11.90 13.52
C ALA A 79 -2.23 13.44 13.60
N GLY A 80 -2.92 14.10 12.66
CA GLY A 80 -3.02 15.56 12.59
C GLY A 80 -1.73 16.26 12.15
N ILE A 81 -0.77 15.52 11.59
CA ILE A 81 0.50 16.07 11.10
C ILE A 81 0.27 16.60 9.67
N THR A 82 -0.17 17.85 9.59
CA THR A 82 -0.35 18.58 8.32
C THR A 82 0.99 19.09 7.78
N GLU A 83 1.02 19.60 6.55
CA GLU A 83 2.24 20.18 5.97
C GLU A 83 2.78 21.36 6.80
N GLU A 84 1.90 22.11 7.44
CA GLU A 84 2.24 23.21 8.34
C GLU A 84 2.97 22.70 9.58
N VAL A 85 2.38 21.71 10.26
CA VAL A 85 2.99 21.05 11.43
C VAL A 85 4.31 20.39 11.04
N THR A 86 4.39 19.80 9.85
CA THR A 86 5.61 19.14 9.35
C THR A 86 6.80 20.10 9.23
N ASN A 87 6.55 21.38 8.92
CA ASN A 87 7.62 22.38 8.82
C ASN A 87 8.16 22.82 10.18
N GLU A 88 7.35 22.72 11.24
CA GLU A 88 7.71 23.08 12.61
C GLU A 88 8.34 21.90 13.39
N LEU A 89 8.19 20.67 12.89
CA LEU A 89 8.75 19.48 13.52
C LEU A 89 10.28 19.46 13.47
N ASP A 90 10.89 19.15 14.61
CA ASP A 90 12.32 18.88 14.72
C ASP A 90 12.66 17.56 14.00
N LYS A 91 13.29 17.70 12.83
CA LYS A 91 13.70 16.58 11.98
C LYS A 91 14.73 15.65 12.63
N THR A 92 15.49 16.13 13.63
CA THR A 92 16.46 15.28 14.35
C THR A 92 15.79 14.28 15.28
N ARG A 93 14.53 14.54 15.63
CA ARG A 93 13.70 13.67 16.48
C ARG A 93 12.70 12.84 15.68
N CYS A 94 12.58 13.07 14.38
CA CYS A 94 11.66 12.35 13.50
C CYS A 94 12.42 11.29 12.70
N GLY A 95 12.04 10.02 12.88
CA GLY A 95 12.60 8.89 12.14
C GLY A 95 11.52 8.13 11.38
N VAL A 96 11.93 7.42 10.32
CA VAL A 96 11.06 6.55 9.54
C VAL A 96 11.67 5.16 9.53
N LEU A 97 10.91 4.16 9.99
CA LEU A 97 11.29 2.76 9.95
C LEU A 97 10.24 2.01 9.15
N ILE A 98 10.64 1.49 7.99
CA ILE A 98 9.76 0.75 7.06
C ILE A 98 10.47 -0.53 6.66
N GLY A 99 9.75 -1.65 6.69
CA GLY A 99 10.25 -2.95 6.27
C GLY A 99 9.41 -3.54 5.14
N SER A 100 10.05 -4.31 4.26
CA SER A 100 9.38 -5.14 3.26
C SER A 100 10.06 -6.50 3.19
N GLY A 101 9.29 -7.58 3.20
CA GLY A 101 9.83 -8.94 3.19
C GLY A 101 10.41 -9.34 1.83
N MET A 102 9.71 -9.03 0.73
CA MET A 102 10.16 -9.37 -0.62
C MET A 102 10.50 -8.16 -1.50
N GLY A 103 10.18 -6.94 -1.05
CA GLY A 103 10.45 -5.73 -1.80
C GLY A 103 9.78 -5.70 -3.17
N GLY A 104 10.46 -5.09 -4.14
CA GLY A 104 9.94 -4.82 -5.48
C GLY A 104 10.19 -5.94 -6.47
N MET A 105 9.62 -7.12 -6.25
CA MET A 105 9.84 -8.28 -7.13
C MET A 105 9.42 -8.01 -8.58
N LYS A 106 8.38 -7.19 -8.80
CA LYS A 106 7.88 -6.90 -10.14
C LYS A 106 8.88 -6.05 -10.93
N VAL A 107 9.55 -5.11 -10.27
CA VAL A 107 10.60 -4.29 -10.88
C VAL A 107 11.90 -5.09 -11.06
N CYS A 108 12.24 -5.96 -10.10
CA CYS A 108 13.44 -6.79 -10.15
C CYS A 108 13.39 -7.80 -11.32
N PHE A 109 12.23 -8.40 -11.60
CA PHE A 109 12.06 -9.32 -12.73
C PHE A 109 12.24 -8.64 -14.10
N LEU A 110 11.97 -7.33 -14.21
CA LEU A 110 12.12 -6.59 -15.46
C LEU A 110 13.59 -6.27 -15.80
N LEU A 111 14.44 -6.16 -14.80
CA LEU A 111 15.88 -5.86 -14.95
C LEU A 111 16.74 -7.10 -15.25
N LEU A 112 16.23 -8.31 -14.99
CA LEU A 112 16.92 -9.57 -15.30
C LEU A 112 16.70 -10.04 -16.75
N TRP A 113 15.87 -9.33 -17.52
CA TRP A 113 15.56 -9.60 -18.93
C TRP A 113 16.08 -8.50 -19.88
N ILE A 114 16.94 -7.61 -19.40
CA ILE A 114 17.71 -6.63 -20.18
C ILE A 114 19.19 -6.95 -20.01
#